data_AF-A0A2Z5FSP0-F1
#
_entry.id   AF-A0A2Z5FSP0-F1
#
_cell.length_a   1.000
_cell.length_b   1.000
_cell.length_c   1.000
_cell.angle_alpha   90.00
_cell.angle_beta   90.00
_cell.angle_gamma   90.00
#
_symmetry.space_group_name_H-M   'P 1'
#
loop_
_entity.id
_entity.type
_entity.pdbx_description
1 polymer ?
#
loop_
_entity_poly.entity_id
_entity_poly.type
_entity_poly.pdbx_seq_one_letter_code
_entity_poly.pdbx_strand_id
1 'polypeptide(L)'
;MAATASTLPKRKPSARRKSRKKQSPGWIAWWPLLVGIAVTPIAVKAATLMALTGPDALRLLYPWMLVPKLHFLALSDSLGDTLSQAMMYLQFPLYGVFAMFIHRSKGAAAAILWLTLLHLMAVGLIFVAAHS
;
A
#
# COMPACT_ATOMS: atom_id res chain seq x y z
N MET A 1 -40.95 44.51 50.28
CA MET A 1 -39.53 44.19 50.53
C MET A 1 -39.17 42.93 49.76
N ALA A 2 -38.06 43.01 49.03
CA ALA A 2 -37.18 41.97 48.48
C ALA A 2 -37.75 40.83 47.60
N ALA A 3 -37.20 40.78 46.38
CA ALA A 3 -37.29 39.70 45.40
C ALA A 3 -36.35 38.54 45.72
N THR A 4 -36.72 37.33 45.31
CA THR A 4 -35.77 36.27 44.93
C THR A 4 -36.27 35.58 43.68
N ALA A 5 -35.70 35.99 42.55
CA ALA A 5 -35.63 35.19 41.34
C ALA A 5 -34.59 34.06 41.52
N SER A 6 -34.54 33.16 40.51
CA SER A 6 -33.47 32.20 40.19
C SER A 6 -33.83 30.75 40.55
N THR A 7 -33.76 29.74 39.67
CA THR A 7 -33.32 29.62 38.27
C THR A 7 -33.67 28.20 37.83
N LEU A 8 -34.24 28.05 36.62
CA LEU A 8 -34.43 26.75 35.96
C LEU A 8 -33.10 26.00 35.81
N PRO A 9 -33.06 24.65 35.90
CA PRO A 9 -31.85 23.87 35.67
C PRO A 9 -31.41 24.02 34.21
N LYS A 10 -30.26 24.67 34.04
CA LYS A 10 -29.56 24.87 32.77
C LYS A 10 -29.13 23.51 32.20
N ARG A 11 -29.87 22.99 31.21
CA ARG A 11 -29.47 21.85 30.38
C ARG A 11 -28.03 22.08 29.88
N LYS A 12 -27.08 21.25 30.30
CA LYS A 12 -25.75 21.16 29.69
C LYS A 12 -25.90 20.62 28.27
N PRO A 13 -25.54 21.37 27.20
CA PRO A 13 -25.29 20.74 25.91
C PRO A 13 -23.87 20.15 25.98
N SER A 14 -23.72 18.97 26.59
CA SER A 14 -22.43 18.28 26.56
C SER A 14 -22.16 17.75 25.17
N ALA A 15 -21.02 18.15 24.63
CA ALA A 15 -20.40 17.62 23.43
C ALA A 15 -21.21 17.85 22.15
N ARG A 16 -21.10 19.07 21.62
CA ARG A 16 -20.99 19.29 20.18
C ARG A 16 -19.85 18.39 19.70
N ARG A 17 -20.18 17.14 19.35
CA ARG A 17 -19.31 16.18 18.68
C ARG A 17 -18.82 16.98 17.49
N LYS A 18 -17.59 17.51 17.55
CA LYS A 18 -16.93 18.14 16.41
C LYS A 18 -17.00 17.06 15.35
N SER A 19 -18.00 17.17 14.48
CA SER A 19 -18.05 16.48 13.23
C SER A 19 -16.72 16.87 12.61
N ARG A 20 -15.73 15.97 12.72
CA ARG A 20 -14.52 16.02 11.93
C ARG A 20 -15.07 16.07 10.53
N LYS A 21 -15.17 17.28 9.97
CA LYS A 21 -15.43 17.48 8.55
C LYS A 21 -14.44 16.52 7.91
N LYS A 22 -14.95 15.43 7.34
CA LYS A 22 -14.18 14.54 6.49
C LYS A 22 -13.77 15.47 5.36
N GLN A 23 -12.59 16.05 5.53
CA GLN A 23 -11.95 16.90 4.54
C GLN A 23 -11.99 16.03 3.30
N SER A 24 -12.76 16.47 2.30
CA SER A 24 -12.90 15.73 1.06
C SER A 24 -11.48 15.38 0.60
N PRO A 25 -11.22 14.14 0.16
CA PRO A 25 -9.89 13.78 -0.25
C PRO A 25 -9.63 14.56 -1.54
N GLY A 26 -9.09 15.77 -1.41
CA GLY A 26 -8.63 16.58 -2.52
C GLY A 26 -7.55 15.82 -3.28
N TRP A 27 -7.02 16.41 -4.35
CA TRP A 27 -5.94 15.87 -5.17
C TRP A 27 -4.84 15.11 -4.39
N ILE A 28 -4.52 15.57 -3.18
CA ILE A 28 -3.65 14.90 -2.20
C ILE A 28 -3.96 13.41 -2.03
N ALA A 29 -5.21 12.96 -2.04
CA ALA A 29 -5.54 11.55 -1.83
C ALA A 29 -5.03 10.61 -2.94
N TRP A 30 -4.56 11.14 -4.06
CA TRP A 30 -3.94 10.40 -5.17
C TRP A 30 -2.42 10.31 -5.02
N TRP A 31 -1.83 10.94 -4.00
CA TRP A 31 -0.37 10.97 -3.79
C TRP A 31 0.28 9.57 -3.78
N PRO A 32 -0.31 8.50 -3.19
CA PRO A 32 0.33 7.20 -3.18
C PRO A 32 0.47 6.60 -4.59
N LEU A 33 -0.53 6.84 -5.45
CA LEU A 33 -0.50 6.41 -6.84
C LEU A 33 0.60 7.15 -7.62
N LEU A 34 0.65 8.49 -7.47
CA LEU A 34 1.67 9.30 -8.14
C LEU A 34 3.09 8.90 -7.70
N VAL A 35 3.29 8.63 -6.41
CA VAL A 35 4.57 8.12 -5.89
C VAL A 35 4.90 6.74 -6.48
N GLY A 36 3.94 5.82 -6.53
CA GLY A 36 4.15 4.50 -7.14
C GLY A 36 4.61 4.60 -8.59
N ILE A 37 3.98 5.46 -9.38
CA ILE A 37 4.36 5.71 -10.78
C ILE A 37 5.77 6.34 -10.85
N ALA A 38 6.02 7.39 -10.05
CA ALA A 38 7.30 8.11 -10.07
C ALA A 38 8.49 7.26 -9.63
N VAL A 39 8.29 6.32 -8.70
CA VAL A 39 9.35 5.41 -8.21
C VAL A 39 9.68 4.31 -9.22
N THR A 40 8.74 3.94 -10.09
CA THR A 40 8.92 2.85 -11.07
C THR A 40 10.21 2.95 -11.88
N PRO A 41 10.54 4.06 -12.58
CA PRO A 41 11.79 4.14 -13.35
C PRO A 41 13.05 4.04 -12.49
N ILE A 42 13.01 4.54 -11.25
CA ILE A 42 14.13 4.45 -10.31
C ILE A 42 14.32 2.99 -9.88
N ALA A 43 13.23 2.32 -9.54
CA ALA A 43 13.26 0.93 -9.10
C ALA A 43 13.67 -0.03 -10.21
N VAL A 44 13.24 0.20 -11.46
CA VAL A 44 13.69 -0.60 -12.62
C VAL A 44 15.20 -0.47 -12.80
N LYS A 45 15.76 0.76 -12.72
CA LYS A 45 17.21 0.96 -12.75
C LYS A 45 17.91 0.25 -11.58
N ALA A 46 17.34 0.34 -10.38
CA ALA A 46 17.88 -0.36 -9.21
C ALA A 46 17.86 -1.88 -9.40
N ALA A 47 16.81 -2.46 -9.99
CA ALA A 47 16.75 -3.88 -10.32
C ALA A 47 17.85 -4.30 -11.30
N THR A 48 18.10 -3.50 -12.35
CA THR A 48 19.22 -3.78 -13.27
C THR A 48 20.56 -3.85 -12.54
N LEU A 49 20.78 -2.95 -11.56
CA LEU A 49 22.00 -2.96 -10.74
C LEU A 49 22.01 -4.14 -9.75
N MET A 50 20.88 -4.44 -9.11
CA MET A 50 20.77 -5.53 -8.14
C MET A 50 20.90 -6.91 -8.78
N ALA A 51 20.50 -7.06 -10.04
CA ALA A 51 20.74 -8.28 -10.81
C ALA A 51 22.23 -8.66 -10.86
N LEU A 52 23.14 -7.68 -10.77
CA LEU A 52 24.59 -7.91 -10.72
C LEU A 52 25.07 -8.37 -9.34
N THR A 53 24.33 -8.03 -8.27
CA THR A 53 24.68 -8.38 -6.88
C THR A 53 24.21 -9.77 -6.48
N GLY A 54 23.35 -10.40 -7.29
CA GLY A 54 22.85 -11.75 -7.08
C GLY A 54 21.32 -11.82 -6.95
N PRO A 55 20.76 -13.05 -6.97
CA PRO A 55 19.32 -13.28 -7.05
C PRO A 55 18.55 -12.84 -5.79
N ASP A 56 19.19 -12.82 -4.62
CA ASP A 56 18.52 -12.46 -3.36
C ASP A 56 18.13 -10.98 -3.28
N ALA A 57 18.91 -10.10 -3.89
CA ALA A 57 18.58 -8.68 -3.96
C ALA A 57 17.31 -8.45 -4.80
N LEU A 58 17.13 -9.20 -5.89
CA LEU A 58 15.92 -9.15 -6.72
C LEU A 58 14.71 -9.74 -6.02
N ARG A 59 14.89 -10.83 -5.25
CA ARG A 59 13.81 -11.43 -4.42
C ARG A 59 13.23 -10.42 -3.43
N LEU A 60 14.06 -9.55 -2.87
CA LEU A 60 13.61 -8.51 -1.95
C LEU A 60 13.04 -7.29 -2.67
N LEU A 61 13.65 -6.84 -3.78
CA LEU A 61 13.20 -5.62 -4.46
C LEU A 61 11.90 -5.85 -5.28
N TYR A 62 11.81 -6.97 -5.99
CA TYR A 62 10.71 -7.31 -6.89
C TYR A 62 10.15 -8.72 -6.63
N PRO A 63 9.61 -8.98 -5.43
CA PRO A 63 9.10 -10.31 -5.13
C PRO A 63 7.98 -10.73 -6.09
N TRP A 64 7.06 -9.84 -6.45
CA TRP A 64 5.95 -10.17 -7.35
C TRP A 64 6.36 -10.51 -8.77
N MET A 65 7.54 -10.07 -9.21
CA MET A 65 8.09 -10.47 -10.52
C MET A 65 8.42 -11.96 -10.55
N LEU A 66 8.79 -12.55 -9.42
CA LEU A 66 9.23 -13.94 -9.34
C LEU A 66 8.07 -14.92 -9.10
N VAL A 67 6.94 -14.43 -8.59
CA VAL A 67 5.77 -15.27 -8.30
C VAL A 67 5.25 -16.03 -9.53
N PRO A 68 5.08 -15.41 -10.72
CA PRO A 68 4.64 -16.13 -11.92
C PRO A 68 5.60 -17.25 -12.37
N LYS A 69 6.87 -17.22 -11.93
CA LYS A 69 7.87 -18.23 -12.28
C LYS A 69 7.88 -19.44 -11.34
N LEU A 70 7.00 -19.46 -10.34
CA LEU A 70 6.94 -20.56 -9.38
C LEU A 70 6.36 -21.81 -10.04
N HIS A 71 7.06 -22.93 -9.89
CA HIS A 71 6.74 -24.19 -10.56
C HIS A 71 5.31 -24.69 -10.28
N PHE A 72 4.80 -24.46 -9.07
CA PHE A 72 3.44 -24.90 -8.70
C PHE A 72 2.31 -24.14 -9.41
N LEU A 73 2.60 -23.00 -10.07
CA LEU A 73 1.60 -22.30 -10.88
C LEU A 73 1.40 -22.94 -12.26
N ALA A 74 2.28 -23.87 -12.66
CA ALA A 74 2.20 -24.62 -13.92
C ALA A 74 1.94 -23.73 -15.16
N LEU A 75 2.47 -22.50 -15.16
CA LEU A 75 2.39 -21.60 -16.30
C LEU A 75 3.37 -22.04 -17.38
N SER A 76 3.02 -21.84 -18.66
CA SER A 76 4.01 -21.99 -19.74
C SER A 76 5.12 -20.97 -19.56
N ASP A 77 6.36 -21.32 -19.94
CA ASP A 77 7.53 -20.45 -19.79
C ASP A 77 7.30 -19.06 -20.39
N SER A 78 6.71 -19.00 -21.60
CA SER A 78 6.38 -17.75 -22.28
C SER A 78 5.42 -16.85 -21.50
N LEU A 79 4.42 -17.46 -20.83
CA LEU A 79 3.42 -16.73 -20.06
C LEU A 79 4.01 -16.28 -18.72
N GLY A 80 4.79 -17.15 -18.07
CA GLY A 80 5.52 -16.84 -16.85
C GLY A 80 6.46 -15.65 -17.04
N ASP A 81 7.23 -15.64 -18.14
CA ASP A 81 8.13 -14.54 -18.48
C ASP A 81 7.38 -13.23 -18.79
N THR A 82 6.31 -13.30 -19.59
CA THR A 82 5.49 -12.13 -19.92
C THR A 82 4.88 -11.51 -18.66
N LEU A 83 4.32 -12.33 -17.77
CA LEU A 83 3.74 -11.88 -16.52
C LEU A 83 4.80 -11.33 -15.56
N SER A 84 5.95 -11.98 -15.48
CA SER A 84 7.08 -11.49 -14.67
C SER A 84 7.52 -10.11 -15.12
N GLN A 85 7.70 -9.93 -16.43
CA GLN A 85 8.07 -8.65 -17.02
C GLN A 85 6.99 -7.59 -16.75
N ALA A 86 5.71 -7.93 -16.90
CA ALA A 86 4.61 -7.03 -16.57
C ALA A 86 4.63 -6.62 -15.08
N MET A 87 4.85 -7.58 -14.17
CA MET A 87 4.93 -7.32 -12.72
C MET A 87 6.11 -6.42 -12.35
N MET A 88 7.24 -6.52 -13.04
CA MET A 88 8.38 -5.61 -12.83
C MET A 88 8.01 -4.14 -13.06
N TYR A 89 7.14 -3.85 -14.04
CA TYR A 89 6.68 -2.48 -14.29
C TYR A 89 5.44 -2.10 -13.47
N LEU A 90 4.59 -3.07 -13.14
CA LEU A 90 3.32 -2.82 -12.46
C LEU A 90 3.38 -2.88 -10.94
N GLN A 91 4.41 -3.46 -10.33
CA GLN A 91 4.48 -3.63 -8.87
C GLN A 91 4.25 -2.31 -8.11
N PHE A 92 5.01 -1.26 -8.43
CA PHE A 92 4.90 0.03 -7.73
C PHE A 92 3.62 0.81 -8.07
N PRO A 93 3.14 0.86 -9.33
CA PRO A 93 1.83 1.42 -9.63
C PRO A 93 0.69 0.70 -8.90
N LEU A 94 0.70 -0.64 -8.86
CA LEU A 94 -0.31 -1.43 -8.15
C LEU A 94 -0.27 -1.19 -6.65
N TYR A 95 0.93 -1.09 -6.06
CA TYR A 95 1.09 -0.66 -4.67
C TYR A 95 0.51 0.73 -4.44
N GLY A 96 0.79 1.68 -5.34
CA GLY A 96 0.25 3.03 -5.28
C GLY A 96 -1.28 3.07 -5.33
N VAL A 97 -1.90 2.30 -6.24
CA VAL A 97 -3.37 2.15 -6.33
C VAL A 97 -3.93 1.56 -5.03
N PHE A 98 -3.34 0.46 -4.55
CA PHE A 98 -3.81 -0.21 -3.34
C PHE A 98 -3.68 0.68 -2.10
N ALA A 99 -2.53 1.33 -1.94
CA ALA A 99 -2.28 2.28 -0.87
C ALA A 99 -3.20 3.49 -0.95
N MET A 100 -3.54 3.97 -2.14
CA MET A 100 -4.51 5.07 -2.33
C MET A 100 -5.89 4.71 -1.78
N PHE A 101 -6.41 3.50 -2.06
CA PHE A 101 -7.70 3.05 -1.52
C PHE A 101 -7.69 2.90 0.00
N ILE A 102 -6.62 2.33 0.56
CA ILE A 102 -6.47 2.15 2.01
C ILE A 102 -6.26 3.50 2.70
N HIS A 103 -5.44 4.37 2.13
CA HIS A 103 -5.18 5.71 2.64
C HIS A 103 -6.48 6.52 2.77
N ARG A 104 -7.35 6.45 1.76
CA ARG A 104 -8.66 7.13 1.77
C ARG A 104 -9.62 6.63 2.86
N SER A 105 -9.53 5.37 3.26
CA SER A 105 -10.47 4.75 4.20
C SER A 105 -9.95 4.65 5.62
N LYS A 106 -8.66 4.33 5.79
CA LYS A 106 -8.02 3.99 7.07
C LYS A 106 -6.79 4.86 7.40
N GLY A 107 -6.35 5.73 6.48
CA GLY A 107 -5.21 6.62 6.65
C GLY A 107 -3.86 6.02 6.24
N ALA A 108 -2.81 6.84 6.29
CA ALA A 108 -1.47 6.51 5.78
C ALA A 108 -0.78 5.35 6.51
N ALA A 109 -0.86 5.31 7.85
CA ALA A 109 -0.25 4.24 8.63
C ALA A 109 -0.82 2.85 8.25
N ALA A 110 -2.14 2.77 8.06
CA ALA A 110 -2.77 1.56 7.58
C ALA A 110 -2.31 1.19 6.16
N ALA A 111 -2.21 2.16 5.25
CA ALA A 111 -1.72 1.91 3.89
C ALA A 111 -0.29 1.36 3.87
N ILE A 112 0.61 1.93 4.68
CA ILE A 112 1.99 1.46 4.82
C ILE A 112 2.01 0.03 5.37
N LEU A 113 1.30 -0.23 6.47
CA LEU A 113 1.24 -1.57 7.06
C LEU A 113 0.76 -2.61 6.05
N TRP A 114 -0.33 -2.32 5.33
CA TRP A 114 -0.89 -3.22 4.33
C TRP A 114 0.05 -3.44 3.14
N LEU A 115 0.75 -2.39 2.68
CA LEU A 115 1.78 -2.53 1.64
C LEU A 115 2.94 -3.40 2.10
N THR A 116 3.43 -3.19 3.31
CA THR A 116 4.51 -3.99 3.90
C THR A 116 4.07 -5.45 4.00
N LEU A 117 2.87 -5.73 4.49
CA LEU A 117 2.34 -7.09 4.57
C LEU A 117 2.21 -7.73 3.18
N LEU A 118 1.68 -7.01 2.20
CA LEU A 118 1.52 -7.51 0.84
C LEU A 118 2.88 -7.80 0.19
N HIS A 119 3.87 -6.93 0.38
CA HIS A 119 5.23 -7.14 -0.09
C HIS A 119 5.90 -8.36 0.59
N LEU A 120 5.82 -8.44 1.93
CA LEU A 120 6.37 -9.55 2.71
C LEU A 120 5.69 -10.88 2.39
N MET A 121 4.39 -10.87 2.04
CA MET A 121 3.67 -12.07 1.63
C MET A 121 4.29 -12.66 0.36
N ALA A 122 4.65 -11.85 -0.63
CA ALA A 122 5.30 -12.34 -1.84
C ALA A 122 6.73 -12.81 -1.56
N VAL A 123 7.49 -12.09 -0.73
CA VAL A 123 8.82 -12.55 -0.28
C VAL A 123 8.72 -13.91 0.42
N GLY A 124 7.74 -14.06 1.34
CA GLY A 124 7.47 -15.30 2.05
C GLY A 124 7.08 -16.44 1.11
N LEU A 125 6.23 -16.18 0.11
CA LEU A 125 5.84 -17.17 -0.90
C LEU A 125 7.06 -17.70 -1.66
N ILE A 126 7.95 -16.79 -2.10
CA ILE A 126 9.18 -17.15 -2.81
C ILE A 126 10.13 -17.92 -1.88
N PHE A 127 10.24 -17.49 -0.63
CA PHE A 127 11.07 -18.17 0.36
C PHE A 127 10.60 -19.60 0.59
N VAL A 128 9.30 -19.81 0.82
CA VAL A 128 8.72 -21.14 0.98
C VAL A 128 8.96 -21.98 -0.27
N ALA A 129 8.69 -21.43 -1.46
CA ALA A 129 8.89 -22.14 -2.72
C ALA A 129 10.36 -22.47 -3.03
N ALA A 130 11.32 -21.72 -2.47
CA ALA A 130 12.74 -22.01 -2.61
C ALA A 130 13.23 -23.13 -1.67
N HIS A 131 12.45 -23.49 -0.66
CA HIS A 131 12.79 -24.51 0.35
C HIS A 131 11.84 -25.72 0.33
N SER A 132 10.94 -25.79 -0.64
CA SER A 132 10.01 -26.90 -0.89
C SER A 132 10.45 -27.72 -2.10
#